data_AF-A0AAN9XWU1-F1
#
_entry.id   AF-A0AAN9XWU1-F1
#
_cell.length_a   1.000
_cell.length_b   1.000
_cell.length_c   1.000
_cell.angle_alpha   90.00
_cell.angle_beta   90.00
_cell.angle_gamma   90.00
#
_symmetry.space_group_name_H-M   'P 1'
#
loop_
_entity.id
_entity.type
_entity.pdbx_description
1 polymer ?
#
loop_
_entity_poly.entity_id
_entity_poly.type
_entity_poly.pdbx_seq_one_letter_code
_entity_poly.pdbx_strand_id
1 'polypeptide(L)'
;MVGAGAGAGDDESLDCLNVNIKARTCAGSRERRTNVTAGASSRKDKVTERVLFPHQSNLASLPQTSPTTMARKSLAWSLLLGMVCSIVLGSYDESLPPRTISSGNYLEAIQRLQSFKASLTRHDSIASVTSLSPSPSPSATAPAPSPSPLPLQGAINPRVYHVTSYGADPTGNSDSTEALLAAIEDAAKGPSEGYLMQGIRDLGGAQINLEGGSYLISRSLRLPVAGVGNLMIHGGTIRASGDFSTNGYIIDLSPSSNEGNTTSSSSPSYNFEFITLKDLLLDSNFRGGGISVINSLRTNIDNCYITHFTTNGILVQSGHETYIRNSFLGQHITAGGDKNERDFSGTGINLQGNDNAVTDVVIFSAAIGIMVTGQANAFSGVHCYNKATGFGGTGIYLKLPGLTQTRIVNSYMDYTTIVAEDPVQLHISSSFFLGDANIVLKSKNGIVNGVNIVDNMFSGSNQGVEIVQLDQSNSPFHQIDQIIVDRNVARGMKLKATVAKMSMQGNGTSYTVDFNNILLFPDRIKNVQYSLSSTGSTFPSHALRNVSENRVVIETNEAVAANVFVTVDQSVAS
;
A
#
# COMPACT_ATOMS: atom_id res chain seq x y z
N MET A 1 -6.98 48.03 12.14
CA MET A 1 -7.41 48.95 11.06
C MET A 1 -8.59 48.28 10.36
N VAL A 2 -9.81 48.63 10.79
CA VAL A 2 -10.90 49.27 9.99
C VAL A 2 -11.11 48.60 8.63
N GLY A 3 -12.25 48.01 8.28
CA GLY A 3 -13.60 48.15 8.84
C GLY A 3 -14.57 47.05 8.38
N ALA A 4 -15.74 47.12 8.98
CA ALA A 4 -16.87 46.20 8.89
C ALA A 4 -17.67 46.33 7.60
N GLY A 5 -18.41 45.26 7.27
CA GLY A 5 -19.49 45.25 6.30
C GLY A 5 -20.39 44.04 6.55
N ALA A 6 -21.44 44.24 7.36
CA ALA A 6 -22.51 43.28 7.58
C ALA A 6 -23.57 43.38 6.47
N GLY A 7 -24.20 42.26 6.14
CA GLY A 7 -25.40 42.18 5.31
C GLY A 7 -26.07 40.83 5.51
N ALA A 8 -27.24 40.85 6.13
CA ALA A 8 -28.07 39.72 6.52
C ALA A 8 -29.11 39.36 5.45
N GLY A 9 -29.71 38.17 5.59
CA GLY A 9 -31.01 37.77 5.01
C GLY A 9 -30.92 36.67 3.97
N ASP A 10 -31.28 35.42 4.29
CA ASP A 10 -32.67 34.96 4.32
C ASP A 10 -32.76 33.44 4.54
N ASP A 11 -33.71 33.05 5.40
CA ASP A 11 -34.29 31.71 5.55
C ASP A 11 -34.98 31.27 4.25
N GLU A 12 -34.86 29.99 3.88
CA GLU A 12 -35.98 29.05 3.75
C GLU A 12 -35.64 27.81 2.89
N SER A 13 -36.32 26.72 3.26
CA SER A 13 -36.70 25.55 2.46
C SER A 13 -35.66 24.43 2.27
N LEU A 14 -35.77 23.48 3.21
CA LEU A 14 -35.75 22.04 2.90
C LEU A 14 -36.72 21.75 1.75
N ASP A 15 -36.20 21.21 0.66
CA ASP A 15 -37.03 20.46 -0.29
C ASP A 15 -36.34 19.15 -0.69
N CYS A 16 -36.95 18.07 -0.22
CA CYS A 16 -36.77 16.72 -0.74
C CYS A 16 -37.34 16.67 -2.16
N LEU A 17 -36.52 16.32 -3.15
CA LEU A 17 -37.06 15.87 -4.44
C LEU A 17 -36.23 14.75 -5.07
N ASN A 18 -36.84 13.56 -5.00
CA ASN A 18 -36.70 12.43 -5.90
C ASN A 18 -36.52 12.84 -7.36
N VAL A 19 -35.47 12.35 -8.03
CA VAL A 19 -35.50 12.10 -9.48
C VAL A 19 -34.71 10.84 -9.84
N ASN A 20 -35.48 9.79 -10.14
CA ASN A 20 -35.33 8.80 -11.22
C ASN A 20 -33.93 8.38 -11.69
N ILE A 21 -33.50 7.20 -11.24
CA ILE A 21 -32.54 6.36 -11.97
C ILE A 21 -33.29 5.62 -13.08
N LYS A 22 -33.00 6.00 -14.31
CA LYS A 22 -33.47 5.35 -15.53
C LYS A 22 -32.62 4.09 -15.77
N ALA A 23 -33.09 2.95 -15.26
CA ALA A 23 -32.50 1.65 -15.56
C ALA A 23 -32.72 1.32 -17.05
N ARG A 24 -31.62 1.17 -17.81
CA ARG A 24 -31.64 0.52 -19.12
C ARG A 24 -31.56 -0.99 -18.91
N THR A 25 -32.67 -1.65 -19.20
CA THR A 25 -32.82 -3.09 -19.35
C THR A 25 -32.17 -3.54 -20.66
N CYS A 26 -31.26 -4.52 -20.60
CA CYS A 26 -30.90 -5.36 -21.74
C CYS A 26 -31.54 -6.75 -21.54
N ALA A 27 -32.28 -7.15 -22.57
CA ALA A 27 -33.11 -8.33 -22.64
C ALA A 27 -32.28 -9.63 -22.69
N GLY A 28 -32.69 -10.61 -21.87
CA GLY A 28 -32.29 -12.01 -22.00
C GLY A 28 -33.51 -12.84 -22.39
N SER A 29 -33.42 -13.49 -23.53
CA SER A 29 -34.44 -14.29 -24.19
C SER A 29 -34.89 -15.51 -23.38
N ARG A 30 -36.20 -15.73 -23.46
CA ARG A 30 -36.97 -16.82 -22.85
C ARG A 30 -36.96 -18.02 -23.80
N GLU A 31 -36.61 -19.21 -23.32
CA GLU A 31 -37.00 -20.45 -23.99
C GLU A 31 -37.48 -21.51 -22.99
N ARG A 32 -38.38 -22.36 -23.51
CA ARG A 32 -39.50 -23.01 -22.82
C ARG A 32 -39.14 -24.22 -21.97
N ARG A 33 -39.90 -24.37 -20.87
CA ARG A 33 -40.19 -25.63 -20.16
C ARG A 33 -40.91 -26.64 -21.05
N THR A 34 -40.57 -27.91 -20.87
CA THR A 34 -41.52 -29.04 -20.97
C THR A 34 -41.44 -29.85 -19.67
N ASN A 35 -42.57 -29.95 -18.97
CA ASN A 35 -42.81 -30.85 -17.83
C ASN A 35 -43.21 -32.23 -18.38
N VAL A 36 -42.72 -33.33 -17.78
CA VAL A 36 -43.52 -34.54 -17.52
C VAL A 36 -43.10 -35.18 -16.18
N THR A 37 -44.12 -35.70 -15.51
CA THR A 37 -44.36 -36.19 -14.15
C THR A 37 -43.60 -37.43 -13.63
N ALA A 38 -43.29 -37.36 -12.33
CA ALA A 38 -43.57 -38.30 -11.21
C ALA A 38 -43.58 -39.83 -11.40
N GLY A 39 -42.90 -40.52 -10.48
CA GLY A 39 -43.14 -41.93 -10.13
C GLY A 39 -42.29 -42.38 -8.94
N ALA A 40 -42.90 -42.54 -7.77
CA ALA A 40 -42.31 -43.07 -6.55
C ALA A 40 -42.47 -44.61 -6.46
N SER A 41 -41.59 -45.30 -5.71
CA SER A 41 -41.91 -46.38 -4.73
C SER A 41 -40.83 -47.47 -4.60
N SER A 42 -40.17 -47.50 -3.42
CA SER A 42 -40.11 -48.61 -2.43
C SER A 42 -39.51 -50.01 -2.71
N ARG A 43 -38.70 -50.45 -1.71
CA ARG A 43 -38.41 -51.84 -1.22
C ARG A 43 -37.49 -52.73 -2.08
N LYS A 44 -36.65 -53.64 -1.55
CA LYS A 44 -36.16 -54.08 -0.22
C LYS A 44 -35.09 -55.18 -0.49
N ASP A 45 -34.11 -55.34 0.42
CA ASP A 45 -33.45 -56.60 0.86
C ASP A 45 -32.77 -57.54 -0.19
N LYS A 46 -31.67 -58.28 -0.01
CA LYS A 46 -30.61 -58.55 0.99
C LYS A 46 -29.72 -59.68 0.38
N VAL A 47 -28.61 -60.06 1.05
CA VAL A 47 -27.73 -61.26 0.89
C VAL A 47 -26.37 -60.94 0.23
N THR A 48 -25.24 -60.74 0.94
CA THR A 48 -24.36 -61.61 1.78
C THR A 48 -23.46 -62.57 1.00
N GLU A 49 -22.14 -62.32 0.99
CA GLU A 49 -21.14 -63.37 1.18
C GLU A 49 -19.82 -62.82 1.77
N ARG A 50 -19.19 -63.63 2.62
CA ARG A 50 -17.98 -63.42 3.45
C ARG A 50 -16.74 -63.98 2.73
N VAL A 51 -15.54 -63.60 3.19
CA VAL A 51 -14.37 -64.44 3.62
C VAL A 51 -13.14 -63.50 3.67
N LEU A 52 -12.66 -63.05 4.84
CA LEU A 52 -11.73 -63.66 5.83
C LEU A 52 -10.22 -63.48 5.51
N PHE A 53 -9.55 -62.75 6.41
CA PHE A 53 -8.09 -62.68 6.63
C PHE A 53 -7.51 -64.03 7.10
N PRO A 54 -6.17 -64.17 7.12
CA PRO A 54 -5.54 -64.23 8.45
C PRO A 54 -4.18 -63.51 8.59
N HIS A 55 -3.91 -63.16 9.86
CA HIS A 55 -2.64 -62.76 10.47
C HIS A 55 -1.85 -64.01 10.93
N GLN A 56 -0.52 -63.95 10.96
CA GLN A 56 0.26 -64.32 12.17
C GLN A 56 1.75 -63.93 12.08
N SER A 57 2.32 -63.69 13.26
CA SER A 57 3.63 -63.13 13.64
C SER A 57 4.65 -64.20 14.05
N ASN A 58 5.97 -63.90 13.99
CA ASN A 58 6.92 -64.09 15.12
C ASN A 58 8.38 -63.60 14.85
N LEU A 59 8.83 -62.73 15.77
CA LEU A 59 10.12 -62.55 16.47
C LEU A 59 11.54 -62.84 15.88
N ALA A 60 12.38 -61.79 16.04
CA ALA A 60 13.75 -61.71 16.60
C ALA A 60 15.02 -61.94 15.75
N SER A 61 15.82 -60.87 15.56
CA SER A 61 17.25 -60.77 15.94
C SER A 61 17.86 -59.38 15.58
N LEU A 62 18.71 -58.87 16.49
CA LEU A 62 19.54 -57.65 16.39
C LEU A 62 20.84 -57.93 15.59
N PRO A 63 21.52 -56.94 14.95
CA PRO A 63 22.45 -56.07 15.69
C PRO A 63 22.62 -54.61 15.18
N GLN A 64 23.37 -53.84 15.98
CA GLN A 64 23.75 -52.42 15.90
C GLN A 64 24.47 -51.99 14.60
N THR A 65 24.18 -50.79 14.09
CA THR A 65 25.15 -49.93 13.34
C THR A 65 24.80 -48.43 13.40
N SER A 66 25.87 -47.63 13.55
CA SER A 66 26.14 -46.18 13.49
C SER A 66 25.23 -45.18 12.70
N PRO A 67 25.26 -43.87 13.04
CA PRO A 67 24.46 -42.83 12.39
C PRO A 67 25.20 -42.12 11.25
N THR A 68 24.98 -42.53 10.00
CA THR A 68 25.37 -41.75 8.81
C THR A 68 24.38 -41.95 7.67
N THR A 69 23.17 -41.38 7.76
CA THR A 69 22.25 -41.34 6.61
C THR A 69 21.23 -40.21 6.72
N MET A 70 21.67 -38.95 6.57
CA MET A 70 20.78 -37.84 6.18
C MET A 70 21.33 -36.96 5.05
N ALA A 71 22.49 -37.29 4.46
CA ALA A 71 23.10 -36.50 3.40
C ALA A 71 22.92 -37.08 1.97
N ARG A 72 22.30 -38.26 1.80
CA ARG A 72 22.18 -38.92 0.48
C ARG A 72 20.79 -38.88 -0.18
N LYS A 73 19.76 -38.37 0.49
CA LYS A 73 18.41 -38.22 -0.11
C LYS A 73 18.14 -36.83 -0.71
N SER A 74 18.96 -35.82 -0.38
CA SER A 74 18.85 -34.46 -0.95
C SER A 74 19.54 -34.33 -2.33
N LEU A 75 20.57 -35.14 -2.60
CA LEU A 75 21.32 -35.10 -3.87
C LEU A 75 20.59 -35.81 -5.03
N ALA A 76 19.75 -36.81 -4.73
CA ALA A 76 18.98 -37.53 -5.75
C ALA A 76 17.78 -36.73 -6.27
N TRP A 77 17.20 -35.84 -5.44
CA TRP A 77 16.09 -34.97 -5.84
C TRP A 77 16.54 -33.74 -6.63
N SER A 78 17.76 -33.26 -6.41
CA SER A 78 18.34 -32.12 -7.15
C SER A 78 18.77 -32.50 -8.57
N LEU A 79 19.21 -33.75 -8.80
CA LEU A 79 19.54 -34.26 -10.14
C LEU A 79 18.29 -34.60 -10.98
N LEU A 80 17.16 -34.95 -10.34
CA LEU A 80 15.89 -35.22 -11.02
C LEU A 80 15.13 -33.93 -11.41
N LEU A 81 15.25 -32.84 -10.63
CA LEU A 81 14.72 -31.53 -11.03
C LEU A 81 15.53 -30.89 -12.17
N GLY A 82 16.85 -31.12 -12.22
CA GLY A 82 17.72 -30.60 -13.28
C GLY A 82 17.42 -31.18 -14.67
N MET A 83 16.96 -32.43 -14.76
CA MET A 83 16.69 -33.09 -16.04
C MET A 83 15.30 -32.76 -16.63
N VAL A 84 14.35 -32.31 -15.80
CA VAL A 84 13.02 -31.85 -16.27
C VAL A 84 13.09 -30.42 -16.82
N CYS A 85 14.02 -29.59 -16.34
CA CYS A 85 14.26 -28.25 -16.92
C CYS A 85 14.96 -28.29 -18.29
N SER A 86 15.63 -29.38 -18.66
CA SER A 86 16.24 -29.53 -20.00
C SER A 86 15.28 -30.05 -21.07
N ILE A 87 14.10 -30.57 -20.70
CA ILE A 87 13.11 -31.10 -21.65
C ILE A 87 12.07 -30.03 -22.04
N VAL A 88 11.94 -28.93 -21.29
CA VAL A 88 11.06 -27.79 -21.64
C VAL A 88 11.80 -26.70 -22.44
N LEU A 89 13.11 -26.85 -22.68
CA LEU A 89 13.91 -25.98 -23.56
C LEU A 89 14.33 -26.66 -24.88
N GLY A 90 13.77 -27.82 -25.21
CA GLY A 90 14.17 -28.65 -26.35
C GLY A 90 13.23 -28.66 -27.56
N SER A 91 12.25 -27.75 -27.66
CA SER A 91 11.30 -27.76 -28.78
C SER A 91 10.91 -26.36 -29.25
N TYR A 92 11.88 -25.63 -29.80
CA TYR A 92 11.67 -24.61 -30.84
C TYR A 92 13.01 -24.42 -31.55
N ASP A 93 13.25 -25.27 -32.55
CA ASP A 93 14.34 -25.10 -33.51
C ASP A 93 13.74 -24.43 -34.76
N GLU A 94 13.82 -23.10 -34.81
CA GLU A 94 13.84 -22.38 -36.08
C GLU A 94 14.96 -21.32 -36.03
N SER A 95 15.83 -21.44 -37.01
CA SER A 95 17.07 -20.70 -37.24
C SER A 95 16.91 -19.17 -37.24
N LEU A 96 17.74 -18.47 -36.47
CA LEU A 96 18.00 -17.04 -36.65
C LEU A 96 19.51 -16.79 -36.90
N PRO A 97 19.87 -15.91 -37.87
CA PRO A 97 21.25 -15.63 -38.24
C PRO A 97 21.95 -14.68 -37.24
N PRO A 98 23.30 -14.63 -37.22
CA PRO A 98 24.05 -13.95 -36.18
C PRO A 98 23.96 -12.43 -36.34
N ARG A 99 23.39 -11.74 -35.33
CA ARG A 99 23.39 -10.28 -35.26
C ARG A 99 24.66 -9.81 -34.56
N THR A 100 25.55 -9.18 -35.31
CA THR A 100 26.63 -8.33 -34.82
C THR A 100 26.07 -7.20 -33.96
N ILE A 101 26.57 -7.09 -32.72
CA ILE A 101 26.27 -6.01 -31.79
C ILE A 101 27.00 -4.75 -32.26
N SER A 102 26.24 -3.76 -32.75
CA SER A 102 26.73 -2.42 -33.04
C SER A 102 26.86 -1.63 -31.73
N SER A 103 27.99 -0.94 -31.56
CA SER A 103 28.52 -0.34 -30.33
C SER A 103 27.83 0.96 -29.88
N GLY A 104 26.51 1.10 -30.08
CA GLY A 104 25.78 2.35 -29.78
C GLY A 104 25.19 2.46 -28.38
N ASN A 105 24.90 1.34 -27.70
CA ASN A 105 24.04 1.35 -26.50
C ASN A 105 24.75 0.95 -25.20
N TYR A 106 26.08 0.93 -25.17
CA TYR A 106 26.84 0.49 -24.00
C TYR A 106 26.66 1.43 -22.80
N LEU A 107 26.63 2.75 -23.04
CA LEU A 107 26.43 3.76 -21.99
C LEU A 107 25.01 3.72 -21.40
N GLU A 108 23.99 3.50 -22.23
CA GLU A 108 22.60 3.40 -21.78
C GLU A 108 22.35 2.08 -21.02
N ALA A 109 22.96 0.98 -21.46
CA ALA A 109 22.93 -0.29 -20.76
C ALA A 109 23.66 -0.22 -19.40
N ILE A 110 24.78 0.51 -19.32
CA ILE A 110 25.49 0.76 -18.06
C ILE A 110 24.67 1.65 -17.13
N GLN A 111 24.01 2.70 -17.61
CA GLN A 111 23.13 3.52 -16.79
C GLN A 111 21.93 2.71 -16.26
N ARG A 112 21.35 1.83 -17.09
CA ARG A 112 20.27 0.90 -16.67
C ARG A 112 20.74 -0.12 -15.63
N LEU A 113 21.97 -0.62 -15.75
CA LEU A 113 22.54 -1.52 -14.76
C LEU A 113 22.89 -0.80 -13.46
N GLN A 114 23.35 0.46 -13.54
CA GLN A 114 23.67 1.29 -12.38
C GLN A 114 22.41 1.71 -11.61
N SER A 115 21.32 2.05 -12.30
CA SER A 115 20.03 2.37 -11.66
C SER A 115 19.40 1.13 -11.00
N PHE A 116 19.49 -0.04 -11.65
CA PHE A 116 19.09 -1.31 -11.06
C PHE A 116 19.97 -1.71 -9.85
N LYS A 117 21.29 -1.48 -9.92
CA LYS A 117 22.18 -1.74 -8.79
C LYS A 117 21.89 -0.80 -7.61
N ALA A 118 21.58 0.47 -7.88
CA ALA A 118 21.23 1.46 -6.87
C ALA A 118 19.90 1.14 -6.15
N SER A 119 18.94 0.50 -6.83
CA SER A 119 17.69 0.06 -6.18
C SER A 119 17.89 -1.14 -5.24
N LEU A 120 18.87 -2.01 -5.53
CA LEU A 120 19.24 -3.15 -4.67
C LEU A 120 20.09 -2.74 -3.46
N THR A 121 21.05 -1.83 -3.61
CA THR A 121 21.95 -1.45 -2.49
C THR A 121 21.33 -0.57 -1.41
N ARG A 122 20.09 -0.08 -1.59
CA ARG A 122 19.42 0.75 -0.56
C ARG A 122 18.75 -0.07 0.54
N HIS A 123 18.65 -1.40 0.39
CA HIS A 123 17.96 -2.28 1.35
C HIS A 123 18.88 -3.02 2.33
N ASP A 124 20.22 -3.01 2.14
CA ASP A 124 21.15 -3.82 2.96
C ASP A 124 21.84 -3.06 4.12
N SER A 125 21.42 -1.84 4.47
CA SER A 125 22.10 -1.06 5.54
C SER A 125 21.37 -0.96 6.88
N ILE A 126 20.27 -1.69 7.10
CA ILE A 126 19.61 -1.76 8.42
C ILE A 126 19.19 -3.21 8.73
N ALA A 127 20.14 -4.13 8.69
CA ALA A 127 20.03 -5.40 9.39
C ALA A 127 21.45 -5.94 9.61
N SER A 128 21.68 -6.53 10.77
CA SER A 128 22.87 -7.32 11.13
C SER A 128 24.07 -6.57 11.71
N VAL A 129 24.05 -6.34 13.03
CA VAL A 129 25.24 -6.61 13.85
C VAL A 129 24.83 -7.27 15.18
N THR A 130 24.80 -8.61 15.19
CA THR A 130 24.98 -9.41 16.40
C THR A 130 25.86 -10.60 16.03
N SER A 131 27.10 -10.59 16.52
CA SER A 131 27.89 -11.77 16.97
C SER A 131 29.39 -11.47 16.91
N LEU A 132 30.07 -11.56 18.06
CA LEU A 132 31.50 -11.81 18.12
C LEU A 132 31.78 -12.85 19.22
N SER A 133 32.49 -13.90 18.82
CA SER A 133 33.19 -14.89 19.68
C SER A 133 34.73 -14.64 19.56
N PRO A 134 35.65 -15.47 20.11
CA PRO A 134 36.18 -15.38 21.48
C PRO A 134 37.74 -15.30 21.61
N SER A 135 38.23 -14.95 22.82
CA SER A 135 39.53 -15.30 23.49
C SER A 135 40.86 -14.58 23.07
N PRO A 136 41.99 -14.59 23.86
CA PRO A 136 42.27 -15.16 25.23
C PRO A 136 43.09 -14.30 26.27
N SER A 137 42.90 -14.59 27.58
CA SER A 137 43.83 -14.73 28.77
C SER A 137 44.88 -13.66 29.19
N PRO A 138 45.45 -13.63 30.45
CA PRO A 138 45.38 -14.60 31.58
C PRO A 138 45.12 -14.04 33.01
N SER A 139 45.05 -15.00 33.95
CA SER A 139 44.73 -15.05 35.39
C SER A 139 45.48 -14.15 36.39
N ALA A 140 44.80 -13.74 37.47
CA ALA A 140 45.26 -13.83 38.88
C ALA A 140 44.15 -13.47 39.90
N THR A 141 44.12 -14.22 40.99
CA THR A 141 43.20 -14.25 42.14
C THR A 141 43.51 -13.22 43.25
N ALA A 142 42.49 -12.60 43.87
CA ALA A 142 42.43 -12.20 45.30
C ALA A 142 41.08 -11.52 45.66
N PRO A 143 40.64 -11.52 46.95
CA PRO A 143 39.23 -11.56 47.36
C PRO A 143 38.56 -10.20 47.63
N ALA A 144 37.22 -10.23 47.69
CA ALA A 144 36.30 -9.12 47.92
C ALA A 144 36.46 -8.42 49.29
N PRO A 145 36.24 -7.09 49.35
CA PRO A 145 35.80 -6.42 50.56
C PRO A 145 34.27 -6.18 50.55
N SER A 146 33.67 -6.37 51.72
CA SER A 146 32.26 -6.12 52.06
C SER A 146 31.85 -4.65 51.86
N PRO A 147 30.55 -4.34 51.67
CA PRO A 147 30.09 -3.04 51.22
C PRO A 147 30.12 -2.01 52.35
N SER A 148 30.65 -0.82 52.07
CA SER A 148 30.43 0.37 52.92
C SER A 148 29.13 1.07 52.51
N PRO A 149 28.37 1.65 53.46
CA PRO A 149 26.99 2.08 53.22
C PRO A 149 26.90 3.49 52.62
N LEU A 150 26.12 3.59 51.54
CA LEU A 150 25.38 4.75 51.01
C LEU A 150 26.18 6.02 50.60
N PRO A 151 25.78 6.61 49.47
CA PRO A 151 24.82 7.70 49.53
C PRO A 151 23.48 7.24 48.97
N LEU A 152 22.37 7.78 49.49
CA LEU A 152 21.05 7.62 48.89
C LEU A 152 21.11 8.02 47.40
N GLN A 153 21.28 7.03 46.54
CA GLN A 153 21.01 7.15 45.11
C GLN A 153 19.51 7.36 44.99
N GLY A 154 19.14 8.51 44.43
CA GLY A 154 17.75 8.84 44.14
C GLY A 154 17.08 7.63 43.52
N ALA A 155 15.91 7.27 44.06
CA ALA A 155 15.15 6.11 43.61
C ALA A 155 15.14 6.11 42.08
N ILE A 156 15.72 5.06 41.47
CA ILE A 156 15.56 4.80 40.05
C ILE A 156 14.09 4.43 39.91
N ASN A 157 13.25 5.45 39.70
CA ASN A 157 11.84 5.23 39.44
C ASN A 157 11.76 4.38 38.17
N PRO A 158 11.04 3.26 38.20
CA PRO A 158 10.90 2.41 37.02
C PRO A 158 10.28 3.24 35.89
N ARG A 159 10.96 3.27 34.73
CA ARG A 159 10.41 3.87 33.49
C ARG A 159 9.46 2.92 32.77
N VAL A 160 9.18 1.77 33.36
CA VAL A 160 8.27 0.76 32.82
C VAL A 160 7.06 0.67 33.73
N TYR A 161 5.91 0.97 33.16
CA TYR A 161 4.61 1.07 33.81
C TYR A 161 3.79 -0.14 33.38
N HIS A 162 3.75 -1.15 34.24
CA HIS A 162 3.00 -2.39 34.02
C HIS A 162 1.52 -2.15 34.31
N VAL A 163 0.65 -2.27 33.32
CA VAL A 163 -0.78 -1.90 33.49
C VAL A 163 -1.49 -2.75 34.55
N THR A 164 -1.05 -3.99 34.79
CA THR A 164 -1.60 -4.86 35.84
C THR A 164 -1.29 -4.33 37.25
N SER A 165 -0.20 -3.58 37.43
CA SER A 165 0.11 -2.91 38.71
C SER A 165 -0.88 -1.80 39.06
N TYR A 166 -1.64 -1.32 38.07
CA TYR A 166 -2.72 -0.34 38.21
C TYR A 166 -4.10 -1.01 38.29
N GLY A 167 -4.16 -2.35 38.35
CA GLY A 167 -5.41 -3.11 38.45
C GLY A 167 -6.06 -3.48 37.12
N ALA A 168 -5.35 -3.36 35.99
CA ALA A 168 -5.85 -3.80 34.70
C ALA A 168 -6.07 -5.32 34.69
N ASP A 169 -7.14 -5.78 34.05
CA ASP A 169 -7.47 -7.20 33.91
C ASP A 169 -6.91 -7.73 32.58
N PRO A 170 -5.80 -8.50 32.60
CA PRO A 170 -5.16 -9.00 31.39
C PRO A 170 -5.95 -10.11 30.69
N THR A 171 -7.07 -10.56 31.27
CA THR A 171 -7.97 -11.54 30.65
C THR A 171 -9.01 -10.89 29.73
N GLY A 172 -9.27 -9.60 29.93
CA GLY A 172 -10.23 -8.83 29.14
C GLY A 172 -11.68 -9.19 29.45
N ASN A 173 -11.95 -9.70 30.65
CA ASN A 173 -13.28 -10.01 31.14
C ASN A 173 -13.92 -8.79 31.83
N SER A 174 -13.10 -7.88 32.35
CA SER A 174 -13.52 -6.64 32.98
C SER A 174 -12.90 -5.42 32.31
N ASP A 175 -13.57 -4.28 32.45
CA ASP A 175 -13.13 -3.01 31.91
C ASP A 175 -11.84 -2.55 32.60
N SER A 176 -10.77 -2.41 31.82
CA SER A 176 -9.43 -2.01 32.26
C SER A 176 -9.12 -0.54 31.97
N THR A 177 -10.09 0.24 31.50
CA THR A 177 -9.86 1.62 31.04
C THR A 177 -9.21 2.49 32.12
N GLU A 178 -9.75 2.49 33.34
CA GLU A 178 -9.20 3.33 34.44
C GLU A 178 -7.76 2.94 34.77
N ALA A 179 -7.46 1.64 34.81
CA ALA A 179 -6.13 1.15 35.11
C ALA A 179 -5.11 1.52 34.02
N LEU A 180 -5.49 1.39 32.74
CA LEU A 180 -4.63 1.78 31.63
C LEU A 180 -4.39 3.30 31.62
N LEU A 181 -5.43 4.11 31.86
CA LEU A 181 -5.29 5.56 31.96
C LEU A 181 -4.45 5.98 33.16
N ALA A 182 -4.56 5.30 34.30
CA ALA A 182 -3.72 5.56 35.47
C ALA A 182 -2.24 5.26 35.18
N ALA A 183 -1.93 4.17 34.48
CA ALA A 183 -0.56 3.86 34.04
C ALA A 183 -0.03 4.93 33.06
N ILE A 184 -0.86 5.37 32.11
CA ILE A 184 -0.52 6.44 31.16
C ILE A 184 -0.27 7.76 31.91
N GLU A 185 -1.10 8.09 32.88
CA GLU A 185 -1.00 9.32 33.65
C GLU A 185 0.25 9.36 34.52
N ASP A 186 0.57 8.23 35.18
CA ASP A 186 1.78 8.12 35.99
C ASP A 186 3.05 8.18 35.13
N ALA A 187 3.03 7.57 33.94
CA ALA A 187 4.11 7.71 32.96
C ALA A 187 4.31 9.16 32.50
N ALA A 188 3.21 9.89 32.23
CA ALA A 188 3.28 11.29 31.81
C ALA A 188 3.75 12.26 32.92
N LYS A 189 3.61 11.86 34.19
CA LYS A 189 4.09 12.58 35.38
C LYS A 189 5.46 12.08 35.87
N GLY A 190 6.00 11.05 35.23
CA GLY A 190 7.26 10.42 35.57
C GLY A 190 8.47 11.36 35.46
N PRO A 191 9.67 10.88 35.83
CA PRO A 191 10.90 11.66 35.74
C PRO A 191 11.15 12.16 34.30
N SER A 192 11.52 13.44 34.16
CA SER A 192 11.87 14.02 32.85
C SER A 192 13.37 14.19 32.68
N GLU A 193 13.88 13.93 31.48
CA GLU A 193 15.28 14.17 31.07
C GLU A 193 15.46 15.48 30.30
N GLY A 194 14.74 16.54 30.73
CA GLY A 194 14.72 17.82 30.05
C GLY A 194 13.62 17.89 28.99
N TYR A 195 13.96 18.35 27.78
CA TYR A 195 13.02 18.66 26.73
C TYR A 195 13.51 18.13 25.37
N LEU A 196 12.62 17.50 24.60
CA LEU A 196 12.89 17.12 23.21
C LEU A 196 12.90 18.36 22.31
N MET A 197 11.97 19.27 22.58
CA MET A 197 11.90 20.60 21.99
C MET A 197 11.18 21.56 22.95
N GLN A 198 11.16 22.86 22.64
CA GLN A 198 10.47 23.85 23.46
C GLN A 198 9.01 23.44 23.70
N GLY A 199 8.65 23.25 24.97
CA GLY A 199 7.29 22.88 25.38
C GLY A 199 6.98 21.37 25.35
N ILE A 200 7.92 20.51 24.92
CA ILE A 200 7.76 19.05 24.98
C ILE A 200 8.80 18.44 25.94
N ARG A 201 8.35 17.96 27.10
CA ARG A 201 9.18 17.26 28.09
C ARG A 201 9.58 15.88 27.58
N ASP A 202 10.85 15.54 27.76
CA ASP A 202 11.39 14.22 27.48
C ASP A 202 11.09 13.28 28.66
N LEU A 203 10.26 12.26 28.46
CA LEU A 203 9.95 11.24 29.49
C LEU A 203 11.03 10.16 29.62
N GLY A 204 12.17 10.32 28.93
CA GLY A 204 13.33 9.45 29.08
C GLY A 204 13.09 8.01 28.60
N GLY A 205 12.17 7.81 27.66
CA GLY A 205 11.83 6.48 27.13
C GLY A 205 10.92 5.70 28.06
N ALA A 206 9.93 6.39 28.66
CA ALA A 206 8.89 5.75 29.45
C ALA A 206 8.11 4.71 28.61
N GLN A 207 7.73 3.60 29.22
CA GLN A 207 7.07 2.47 28.56
C GLN A 207 5.83 2.06 29.34
N ILE A 208 4.68 2.09 28.68
CA ILE A 208 3.45 1.47 29.16
C ILE A 208 3.42 0.06 28.58
N ASN A 209 3.62 -0.92 29.45
CA ASN A 209 3.76 -2.32 29.09
C ASN A 209 2.46 -3.08 29.36
N LEU A 210 1.88 -3.65 28.31
CA LEU A 210 0.64 -4.44 28.35
C LEU A 210 0.89 -5.92 28.69
N GLU A 211 2.13 -6.37 28.82
CA GLU A 211 2.53 -7.69 29.32
C GLU A 211 1.95 -8.89 28.54
N GLY A 212 1.59 -8.69 27.28
CA GLY A 212 0.93 -9.67 26.42
C GLY A 212 -0.54 -9.91 26.76
N GLY A 213 -1.12 -9.13 27.69
CA GLY A 213 -2.51 -9.27 28.11
C GLY A 213 -3.53 -8.84 27.05
N SER A 214 -4.80 -9.17 27.29
CA SER A 214 -5.96 -8.72 26.51
C SER A 214 -6.81 -7.85 27.41
N TYR A 215 -7.00 -6.58 27.04
CA TYR A 215 -7.66 -5.59 27.88
C TYR A 215 -8.92 -5.07 27.19
N LEU A 216 -10.03 -5.06 27.90
CA LEU A 216 -11.28 -4.46 27.43
C LEU A 216 -11.32 -3.00 27.87
N ILE A 217 -11.71 -2.07 26.99
CA ILE A 217 -11.86 -0.65 27.31
C ILE A 217 -13.22 -0.11 26.89
N SER A 218 -13.79 0.81 27.67
CA SER A 218 -15.06 1.50 27.38
C SER A 218 -14.90 2.89 26.77
N ARG A 219 -13.70 3.47 26.78
CA ARG A 219 -13.39 4.78 26.19
C ARG A 219 -11.94 4.89 25.73
N SER A 220 -11.68 5.87 24.87
CA SER A 220 -10.36 6.13 24.28
C SER A 220 -9.26 6.28 25.34
N LEU A 221 -8.09 5.71 25.06
CA LEU A 221 -6.88 5.93 25.85
C LEU A 221 -6.19 7.22 25.36
N ARG A 222 -6.27 8.27 26.18
CA ARG A 222 -5.69 9.59 25.89
C ARG A 222 -4.54 9.89 26.82
N LEU A 223 -3.58 10.67 26.33
CA LEU A 223 -2.57 11.28 27.20
C LEU A 223 -3.20 12.45 27.98
N PRO A 224 -2.93 12.59 29.28
CA PRO A 224 -3.63 13.53 30.16
C PRO A 224 -3.29 15.00 29.88
N VAL A 225 -2.11 15.29 29.32
CA VAL A 225 -1.64 16.64 29.00
C VAL A 225 -0.81 16.62 27.71
N ALA A 226 -0.94 17.67 26.89
CA ALA A 226 0.03 17.95 25.84
C ALA A 226 1.40 18.33 26.43
N GLY A 227 2.45 18.29 25.61
CA GLY A 227 3.78 18.72 26.00
C GLY A 227 4.66 17.60 26.55
N VAL A 228 4.42 16.36 26.14
CA VAL A 228 5.25 15.20 26.52
C VAL A 228 5.67 14.39 25.30
N GLY A 229 6.80 13.70 25.40
CA GLY A 229 7.32 12.86 24.33
C GLY A 229 8.27 11.78 24.84
N ASN A 230 8.81 10.99 23.92
CA ASN A 230 9.66 9.83 24.22
C ASN A 230 8.93 8.82 25.13
N LEU A 231 7.73 8.41 24.71
CA LEU A 231 6.85 7.47 25.38
C LEU A 231 6.48 6.33 24.43
N MET A 232 6.44 5.11 24.95
CA MET A 232 6.02 3.93 24.22
C MET A 232 4.81 3.25 24.87
N ILE A 233 3.85 2.79 24.06
CA ILE A 233 2.78 1.87 24.46
C ILE A 233 2.96 0.58 23.67
N HIS A 234 3.09 -0.56 24.34
CA HIS A 234 3.44 -1.79 23.62
C HIS A 234 3.00 -3.11 24.26
N GLY A 235 2.97 -4.15 23.41
CA GLY A 235 3.03 -5.56 23.80
C GLY A 235 1.73 -6.12 24.37
N GLY A 236 0.61 -6.06 23.63
CA GLY A 236 -0.65 -6.63 24.09
C GLY A 236 -1.84 -6.39 23.15
N THR A 237 -3.02 -6.76 23.62
CA THR A 237 -4.29 -6.62 22.91
C THR A 237 -5.20 -5.63 23.64
N ILE A 238 -5.79 -4.67 22.93
CA ILE A 238 -6.81 -3.76 23.46
C ILE A 238 -8.07 -3.90 22.61
N ARG A 239 -9.21 -4.13 23.27
CA ARG A 239 -10.51 -4.34 22.62
C ARG A 239 -11.52 -3.32 23.11
N ALA A 240 -12.25 -2.71 22.19
CA ALA A 240 -13.39 -1.86 22.52
C ALA A 240 -14.56 -2.70 23.06
N SER A 241 -15.15 -2.28 24.18
CA SER A 241 -16.37 -2.86 24.71
C SER A 241 -17.59 -2.55 23.83
N GLY A 242 -18.73 -3.17 24.15
CA GLY A 242 -19.99 -2.94 23.42
C GLY A 242 -20.55 -1.52 23.54
N ASP A 243 -20.19 -0.80 24.60
CA ASP A 243 -20.59 0.58 24.90
C ASP A 243 -19.57 1.65 24.47
N PHE A 244 -18.43 1.24 23.87
CA PHE A 244 -17.42 2.16 23.35
C PHE A 244 -18.00 3.21 22.38
N SER A 245 -17.42 4.40 22.29
CA SER A 245 -17.94 5.45 21.40
C SER A 245 -17.82 5.06 19.91
N THR A 246 -18.88 5.29 19.12
CA THR A 246 -18.85 5.06 17.65
C THR A 246 -17.96 6.04 16.90
N ASN A 247 -17.52 7.12 17.56
CA ASN A 247 -16.63 8.14 17.00
C ASN A 247 -15.27 8.18 17.74
N GLY A 248 -15.06 7.30 18.72
CA GLY A 248 -13.82 7.22 19.49
C GLY A 248 -12.71 6.50 18.72
N TYR A 249 -11.50 6.52 19.29
CA TYR A 249 -10.35 5.75 18.83
C TYR A 249 -9.78 4.99 20.03
N ILE A 250 -9.36 3.74 19.86
CA ILE A 250 -8.79 2.95 20.96
C ILE A 250 -7.63 3.70 21.61
N ILE A 251 -6.71 4.23 20.80
CA ILE A 251 -5.65 5.14 21.23
C ILE A 251 -5.87 6.48 20.55
N ASP A 252 -5.95 7.55 21.34
CA ASP A 252 -6.22 8.90 20.85
C ASP A 252 -5.13 9.85 21.36
N LEU A 253 -4.18 10.17 20.49
CA LEU A 253 -3.12 11.14 20.74
C LEU A 253 -3.63 12.55 20.47
N SER A 254 -4.62 12.95 21.24
CA SER A 254 -5.08 14.33 21.41
C SER A 254 -5.09 14.68 22.90
N PRO A 255 -4.84 15.95 23.29
CA PRO A 255 -4.91 16.33 24.69
C PRO A 255 -6.33 16.14 25.24
N SER A 256 -6.46 15.65 26.47
CA SER A 256 -7.76 15.49 27.13
C SER A 256 -8.47 16.80 27.46
N SER A 257 -7.79 17.95 27.41
CA SER A 257 -8.37 19.26 27.66
C SER A 257 -8.31 20.18 26.43
N ASN A 258 -9.50 20.60 25.98
CA ASN A 258 -9.65 21.87 25.28
C ASN A 258 -9.60 22.99 26.34
N GLU A 259 -8.45 23.27 26.95
CA GLU A 259 -8.31 24.52 27.69
C GLU A 259 -8.22 25.67 26.70
N GLY A 260 -9.40 26.14 26.30
CA GLY A 260 -9.57 27.47 25.76
C GLY A 260 -9.05 28.50 26.75
N ASN A 261 -8.30 29.46 26.19
CA ASN A 261 -8.03 30.76 26.78
C ASN A 261 -6.96 30.82 27.89
N THR A 262 -5.68 30.73 27.50
CA THR A 262 -4.63 31.51 28.17
C THR A 262 -3.88 32.36 27.16
N THR A 263 -4.21 33.64 27.15
CA THR A 263 -3.39 34.72 26.61
C THR A 263 -2.10 34.84 27.43
N SER A 264 -1.08 34.05 27.11
CA SER A 264 0.34 34.38 27.37
C SER A 264 1.27 33.32 26.81
N SER A 265 2.07 33.72 25.81
CA SER A 265 3.34 33.15 25.33
C SER A 265 3.64 31.66 25.63
N SER A 266 3.63 30.87 24.55
CA SER A 266 4.12 29.48 24.39
C SER A 266 3.18 28.33 24.75
N SER A 267 2.00 28.25 24.12
CA SER A 267 1.41 26.94 23.83
C SER A 267 2.40 26.14 22.97
N PRO A 268 2.67 24.86 23.27
CA PRO A 268 3.58 24.07 22.45
C PRO A 268 3.01 23.96 21.03
N SER A 269 3.86 24.14 20.02
CA SER A 269 3.46 24.04 18.60
C SER A 269 2.85 22.69 18.24
N TYR A 270 3.22 21.63 18.99
CA TYR A 270 2.74 20.26 18.83
C TYR A 270 2.26 19.69 20.16
N ASN A 271 1.37 18.71 20.10
CA ASN A 271 0.83 18.04 21.29
C ASN A 271 1.86 17.07 21.90
N PHE A 272 2.46 16.25 21.04
CA PHE A 272 3.37 15.18 21.44
C PHE A 272 4.51 15.04 20.43
N GLU A 273 5.65 14.50 20.88
CA GLU A 273 6.79 14.20 20.02
C GLU A 273 7.35 12.81 20.34
N PHE A 274 7.78 12.07 19.32
CA PHE A 274 8.47 10.79 19.49
C PHE A 274 7.67 9.78 20.34
N ILE A 275 6.36 9.67 20.05
CA ILE A 275 5.48 8.65 20.61
C ILE A 275 5.61 7.37 19.78
N THR A 276 5.71 6.22 20.44
CA THR A 276 5.78 4.92 19.78
C THR A 276 4.63 4.00 20.20
N LEU A 277 3.87 3.51 19.24
CA LEU A 277 2.84 2.48 19.42
C LEU A 277 3.34 1.22 18.73
N LYS A 278 3.57 0.14 19.49
CA LYS A 278 4.31 -1.01 18.97
C LYS A 278 3.81 -2.36 19.46
N ASP A 279 3.79 -3.37 18.60
CA ASP A 279 3.44 -4.75 18.96
C ASP A 279 2.03 -4.83 19.59
N LEU A 280 1.05 -4.16 18.96
CA LEU A 280 -0.32 -4.03 19.48
C LEU A 280 -1.34 -4.73 18.57
N LEU A 281 -2.27 -5.45 19.18
CA LEU A 281 -3.53 -5.83 18.53
C LEU A 281 -4.64 -4.89 19.01
N LEU A 282 -5.27 -4.17 18.10
CA LEU A 282 -6.34 -3.22 18.39
C LEU A 282 -7.63 -3.70 17.72
N ASP A 283 -8.63 -4.08 18.52
CA ASP A 283 -9.94 -4.49 18.03
C ASP A 283 -11.00 -3.45 18.39
N SER A 284 -11.41 -2.66 17.40
CA SER A 284 -12.40 -1.59 17.56
C SER A 284 -13.83 -2.13 17.71
N ASN A 285 -14.06 -3.46 17.62
CA ASN A 285 -15.35 -4.11 17.85
C ASN A 285 -16.51 -3.54 17.01
N PHE A 286 -16.21 -3.10 15.78
CA PHE A 286 -17.10 -2.36 14.88
C PHE A 286 -17.60 -1.04 15.46
N ARG A 287 -16.74 -0.34 16.22
CA ARG A 287 -17.03 0.95 16.85
C ARG A 287 -15.84 1.90 16.71
N GLY A 288 -16.05 3.07 16.12
CA GLY A 288 -14.99 4.08 16.02
C GLY A 288 -13.80 3.61 15.20
N GLY A 289 -12.60 4.03 15.61
CA GLY A 289 -11.33 3.77 14.94
C GLY A 289 -10.27 3.12 15.84
N GLY A 290 -9.11 2.83 15.26
CA GLY A 290 -7.97 2.23 15.97
C GLY A 290 -7.12 3.28 16.66
N ILE A 291 -6.34 4.03 15.87
CA ILE A 291 -5.39 5.04 16.36
C ILE A 291 -5.72 6.41 15.76
N SER A 292 -5.70 7.45 16.57
CA SER A 292 -5.74 8.85 16.15
C SER A 292 -4.46 9.57 16.57
N VAL A 293 -3.80 10.23 15.62
CA VAL A 293 -2.61 11.06 15.83
C VAL A 293 -2.94 12.49 15.44
N ILE A 294 -3.08 13.38 16.43
CA ILE A 294 -3.47 14.77 16.21
C ILE A 294 -2.32 15.71 16.58
N ASN A 295 -1.90 16.55 15.62
CA ASN A 295 -0.90 17.61 15.79
C ASN A 295 0.36 17.13 16.56
N SER A 296 0.93 16.00 16.16
CA SER A 296 2.09 15.38 16.82
C SER A 296 3.27 15.26 15.84
N LEU A 297 4.49 15.16 16.38
CA LEU A 297 5.71 15.01 15.59
C LEU A 297 6.36 13.64 15.78
N ARG A 298 6.89 13.08 14.69
CA ARG A 298 7.78 11.90 14.73
C ARG A 298 7.16 10.70 15.46
N THR A 299 5.87 10.49 15.24
CA THR A 299 5.13 9.37 15.81
C THR A 299 5.43 8.08 15.05
N ASN A 300 5.65 6.99 15.77
CA ASN A 300 5.89 5.67 15.21
C ASN A 300 4.72 4.74 15.51
N ILE A 301 4.15 4.12 14.48
CA ILE A 301 3.16 3.05 14.60
C ILE A 301 3.77 1.83 13.90
N ASP A 302 4.13 0.80 14.67
CA ASP A 302 4.98 -0.29 14.20
C ASP A 302 4.46 -1.66 14.66
N ASN A 303 4.39 -2.62 13.73
CA ASN A 303 3.96 -3.99 14.04
C ASN A 303 2.60 -4.06 14.77
N CYS A 304 1.61 -3.35 14.22
CA CYS A 304 0.25 -3.34 14.77
C CYS A 304 -0.72 -4.15 13.90
N TYR A 305 -1.68 -4.82 14.55
CA TYR A 305 -2.81 -5.49 13.90
C TYR A 305 -4.11 -4.78 14.31
N ILE A 306 -4.72 -4.04 13.39
CA ILE A 306 -5.83 -3.11 13.70
C ILE A 306 -7.09 -3.53 12.95
N THR A 307 -8.14 -3.89 13.68
CA THR A 307 -9.34 -4.49 13.07
C THR A 307 -10.65 -3.91 13.58
N HIS A 308 -11.72 -4.18 12.81
CA HIS A 308 -13.10 -3.87 13.19
C HIS A 308 -13.36 -2.39 13.47
N PHE A 309 -12.68 -1.48 12.77
CA PHE A 309 -13.01 -0.04 12.81
C PHE A 309 -14.21 0.24 11.89
N THR A 310 -15.04 1.22 12.23
CA THR A 310 -16.09 1.75 11.33
C THR A 310 -15.74 3.11 10.75
N THR A 311 -14.79 3.81 11.36
CA THR A 311 -14.26 5.10 10.86
C THR A 311 -12.91 4.88 10.16
N ASN A 312 -11.80 5.11 10.86
CA ASN A 312 -10.44 4.94 10.36
C ASN A 312 -9.69 3.89 11.19
N GLY A 313 -8.93 3.02 10.55
CA GLY A 313 -7.95 2.20 11.27
C GLY A 313 -6.89 3.08 11.93
N ILE A 314 -6.29 3.97 11.14
CA ILE A 314 -5.39 5.04 11.61
C ILE A 314 -5.82 6.38 11.01
N LEU A 315 -5.98 7.40 11.85
CA LEU A 315 -6.11 8.80 11.45
C LEU A 315 -4.83 9.56 11.83
N VAL A 316 -4.27 10.30 10.88
CA VAL A 316 -3.21 11.29 11.12
C VAL A 316 -3.73 12.64 10.66
N GLN A 317 -3.78 13.62 11.56
CA GLN A 317 -4.30 14.95 11.27
C GLN A 317 -3.39 16.02 11.86
N SER A 318 -2.95 16.94 11.01
CA SER A 318 -1.90 17.92 11.34
C SER A 318 -0.61 17.20 11.80
N GLY A 319 0.39 17.96 12.27
CA GLY A 319 1.69 17.36 12.61
C GLY A 319 2.51 16.96 11.38
N HIS A 320 3.67 16.36 11.62
CA HIS A 320 4.59 15.90 10.58
C HIS A 320 5.27 14.59 11.01
N GLU A 321 5.79 13.84 10.02
CA GLU A 321 6.70 12.72 10.25
C GLU A 321 6.07 11.55 11.03
N THR A 322 4.78 11.25 10.79
CA THR A 322 4.20 10.01 11.31
C THR A 322 4.59 8.83 10.42
N TYR A 323 5.26 7.84 11.00
CA TYR A 323 5.74 6.65 10.30
C TYR A 323 4.92 5.42 10.72
N ILE A 324 4.22 4.84 9.75
CA ILE A 324 3.36 3.66 9.91
C ILE A 324 4.04 2.49 9.20
N ARG A 325 4.37 1.42 9.91
CA ARG A 325 5.19 0.33 9.38
C ARG A 325 4.81 -1.06 9.87
N ASN A 326 5.13 -2.07 9.06
CA ASN A 326 5.01 -3.49 9.40
C ASN A 326 3.63 -3.90 9.95
N SER A 327 2.57 -3.24 9.49
CA SER A 327 1.25 -3.31 10.13
C SER A 327 0.18 -3.90 9.22
N PHE A 328 -0.87 -4.44 9.82
CA PHE A 328 -2.02 -5.01 9.14
C PHE A 328 -3.28 -4.31 9.60
N LEU A 329 -4.09 -3.82 8.67
CA LEU A 329 -5.31 -3.08 8.99
C LEU A 329 -6.48 -3.61 8.17
N GLY A 330 -7.60 -3.89 8.82
CA GLY A 330 -8.82 -4.13 8.06
C GLY A 330 -10.11 -4.06 8.84
N GLN A 331 -11.13 -3.47 8.23
CA GLN A 331 -12.44 -3.34 8.87
C GLN A 331 -13.07 -4.72 9.10
N HIS A 332 -12.95 -5.66 8.17
CA HIS A 332 -13.42 -7.04 8.33
C HIS A 332 -12.28 -8.05 8.15
N ILE A 333 -12.12 -8.99 9.08
CA ILE A 333 -11.09 -10.03 8.98
C ILE A 333 -11.52 -11.10 7.96
N THR A 334 -11.13 -10.90 6.71
CA THR A 334 -11.43 -11.79 5.58
C THR A 334 -10.26 -11.82 4.60
N ALA A 335 -10.21 -12.86 3.76
CA ALA A 335 -9.18 -13.04 2.72
C ALA A 335 -9.77 -12.88 1.29
N GLY A 336 -10.80 -12.04 1.15
CA GLY A 336 -11.55 -11.84 -0.09
C GLY A 336 -12.79 -12.73 -0.24
N GLY A 337 -13.67 -12.36 -1.18
CA GLY A 337 -14.90 -13.12 -1.48
C GLY A 337 -16.00 -13.01 -0.43
N ASP A 338 -15.93 -12.01 0.47
CA ASP A 338 -16.99 -11.77 1.44
C ASP A 338 -18.26 -11.30 0.71
N LYS A 339 -19.39 -11.97 0.98
CA LYS A 339 -20.71 -11.62 0.42
C LYS A 339 -21.15 -10.18 0.74
N ASN A 340 -20.63 -9.61 1.82
CA ASN A 340 -20.94 -8.27 2.32
C ASN A 340 -19.87 -7.23 1.93
N GLU A 341 -18.89 -7.56 1.08
CA GLU A 341 -17.80 -6.65 0.70
C GLU A 341 -18.29 -5.31 0.14
N ARG A 342 -19.45 -5.31 -0.51
CA ARG A 342 -20.12 -4.11 -1.02
C ARG A 342 -20.48 -3.11 0.09
N ASP A 343 -20.68 -3.57 1.32
CA ASP A 343 -21.10 -2.77 2.45
C ASP A 343 -19.92 -2.27 3.30
N PHE A 344 -18.69 -2.67 2.96
CA PHE A 344 -17.49 -2.15 3.64
C PHE A 344 -17.42 -0.63 3.42
N SER A 345 -17.12 0.08 4.50
CA SER A 345 -17.30 1.54 4.63
C SER A 345 -16.10 2.26 5.26
N GLY A 346 -15.29 1.55 6.04
CA GLY A 346 -14.18 2.13 6.78
C GLY A 346 -13.02 2.55 5.87
N THR A 347 -12.16 3.42 6.39
CA THR A 347 -10.88 3.78 5.77
C THR A 347 -9.73 3.14 6.54
N GLY A 348 -8.79 2.45 5.89
CA GLY A 348 -7.64 1.85 6.57
C GLY A 348 -6.77 2.92 7.23
N ILE A 349 -6.18 3.80 6.41
CA ILE A 349 -5.34 4.90 6.86
C ILE A 349 -5.83 6.21 6.24
N ASN A 350 -5.98 7.26 7.06
CA ASN A 350 -6.38 8.58 6.63
C ASN A 350 -5.31 9.61 7.00
N LEU A 351 -4.59 10.11 5.99
CA LEU A 351 -3.49 11.06 6.13
C LEU A 351 -3.95 12.48 5.75
N GLN A 352 -4.33 13.24 6.77
CA GLN A 352 -4.74 14.65 6.68
C GLN A 352 -3.60 15.60 7.05
N GLY A 353 -2.35 15.16 6.90
CA GLY A 353 -1.13 15.92 7.13
C GLY A 353 -0.07 15.58 6.09
N ASN A 354 1.05 16.29 6.13
CA ASN A 354 2.16 16.10 5.22
C ASN A 354 3.35 15.38 5.86
N ASP A 355 4.31 14.99 5.02
CA ASP A 355 5.59 14.40 5.42
C ASP A 355 5.49 13.06 6.19
N ASN A 356 4.43 12.29 5.94
CA ASN A 356 4.22 10.98 6.56
C ASN A 356 4.74 9.86 5.66
N ALA A 357 5.05 8.71 6.28
CA ALA A 357 5.48 7.51 5.57
C ALA A 357 4.64 6.30 5.95
N VAL A 358 4.25 5.51 4.96
CA VAL A 358 3.60 4.20 5.14
C VAL A 358 4.49 3.16 4.47
N THR A 359 5.00 2.18 5.23
CA THR A 359 6.00 1.23 4.72
C THR A 359 5.73 -0.20 5.17
N ASP A 360 5.64 -1.14 4.23
CA ASP A 360 5.38 -2.57 4.53
C ASP A 360 4.08 -2.77 5.31
N VAL A 361 2.98 -2.21 4.77
CA VAL A 361 1.66 -2.23 5.40
C VAL A 361 0.65 -2.93 4.51
N VAL A 362 -0.13 -3.83 5.11
CA VAL A 362 -1.20 -4.56 4.44
C VAL A 362 -2.56 -4.00 4.89
N ILE A 363 -3.39 -3.62 3.93
CA ILE A 363 -4.72 -3.08 4.18
C ILE A 363 -5.77 -3.93 3.47
N PHE A 364 -6.70 -4.47 4.24
CA PHE A 364 -7.70 -5.42 3.77
C PHE A 364 -9.12 -5.02 4.18
N SER A 365 -10.08 -5.45 3.38
CA SER A 365 -11.52 -5.37 3.69
C SER A 365 -12.04 -4.02 4.22
N ALA A 366 -11.46 -2.91 3.78
CA ALA A 366 -11.92 -1.53 4.02
C ALA A 366 -12.50 -0.93 2.72
N ALA A 367 -13.33 0.11 2.81
CA ALA A 367 -13.80 0.81 1.60
C ALA A 367 -12.66 1.50 0.87
N ILE A 368 -11.78 2.16 1.64
CA ILE A 368 -10.61 2.87 1.14
C ILE A 368 -9.39 2.33 1.89
N GLY A 369 -8.35 1.93 1.17
CA GLY A 369 -7.09 1.52 1.79
C GLY A 369 -6.41 2.70 2.46
N ILE A 370 -5.90 3.64 1.66
CA ILE A 370 -5.29 4.89 2.12
C ILE A 370 -6.00 6.10 1.50
N MET A 371 -6.51 7.00 2.35
CA MET A 371 -7.00 8.33 1.96
C MET A 371 -5.92 9.37 2.27
N VAL A 372 -5.65 10.27 1.32
CA VAL A 372 -4.64 11.32 1.47
C VAL A 372 -5.27 12.67 1.14
N THR A 373 -5.19 13.60 2.09
CA THR A 373 -5.59 15.01 1.90
C THR A 373 -4.50 16.00 2.32
N GLY A 374 -3.31 15.52 2.71
CA GLY A 374 -2.11 16.33 2.94
C GLY A 374 -0.96 15.98 1.98
N GLN A 375 -0.04 16.91 1.75
CA GLN A 375 1.00 16.81 0.70
C GLN A 375 2.18 15.92 1.08
N ALA A 376 3.10 15.68 0.13
CA ALA A 376 4.46 15.21 0.39
C ALA A 376 4.64 13.83 1.07
N ASN A 377 3.61 12.97 1.03
CA ASN A 377 3.65 11.65 1.67
C ASN A 377 4.41 10.60 0.84
N ALA A 378 4.89 9.53 1.50
CA ALA A 378 5.65 8.45 0.87
C ALA A 378 5.12 7.06 1.24
N PHE A 379 4.77 6.25 0.25
CA PHE A 379 4.24 4.89 0.43
C PHE A 379 5.17 3.88 -0.22
N SER A 380 5.56 2.85 0.52
CA SER A 380 6.34 1.73 -0.03
C SER A 380 5.94 0.38 0.54
N GLY A 381 5.95 -0.68 -0.26
CA GLY A 381 5.57 -2.01 0.25
C GLY A 381 4.12 -2.08 0.73
N VAL A 382 3.24 -1.21 0.23
CA VAL A 382 1.83 -1.19 0.63
C VAL A 382 1.07 -2.22 -0.18
N HIS A 383 0.36 -3.14 0.49
CA HIS A 383 -0.53 -4.10 -0.15
C HIS A 383 -1.98 -3.76 0.15
N CYS A 384 -2.73 -3.32 -0.86
CA CYS A 384 -4.16 -3.05 -0.74
C CYS A 384 -4.97 -4.17 -1.41
N TYR A 385 -5.60 -5.02 -0.60
CA TYR A 385 -6.66 -5.95 -1.02
C TYR A 385 -7.97 -5.62 -0.26
N ASN A 386 -8.26 -4.34 -0.17
CA ASN A 386 -9.50 -3.85 0.41
C ASN A 386 -10.68 -4.00 -0.57
N LYS A 387 -11.85 -3.45 -0.25
CA LYS A 387 -13.05 -3.50 -1.10
C LYS A 387 -12.68 -3.25 -2.57
N ALA A 388 -13.00 -4.20 -3.43
CA ALA A 388 -12.66 -4.17 -4.84
C ALA A 388 -13.23 -2.93 -5.53
N THR A 389 -12.52 -2.42 -6.54
CA THR A 389 -12.97 -1.24 -7.30
C THR A 389 -14.29 -1.49 -8.03
N GLY A 390 -14.54 -2.72 -8.48
CA GLY A 390 -15.84 -3.11 -9.05
C GLY A 390 -17.03 -2.99 -8.07
N PHE A 391 -16.77 -2.91 -6.77
CA PHE A 391 -17.78 -2.66 -5.73
C PHE A 391 -17.76 -1.22 -5.21
N GLY A 392 -16.92 -0.35 -5.78
CA GLY A 392 -16.79 1.06 -5.40
C GLY A 392 -15.72 1.32 -4.34
N GLY A 393 -14.84 0.37 -4.05
CA GLY A 393 -13.69 0.62 -3.17
C GLY A 393 -12.48 1.21 -3.91
N THR A 394 -11.51 1.70 -3.15
CA THR A 394 -10.30 2.33 -3.68
C THR A 394 -9.09 1.90 -2.86
N GLY A 395 -7.98 1.56 -3.52
CA GLY A 395 -6.75 1.15 -2.84
C GLY A 395 -6.08 2.35 -2.20
N ILE A 396 -5.74 3.34 -3.01
CA ILE A 396 -5.15 4.61 -2.56
C ILE A 396 -5.87 5.77 -3.23
N TYR A 397 -6.35 6.73 -2.45
CA TYR A 397 -7.03 7.91 -2.94
C TYR A 397 -6.28 9.18 -2.54
N LEU A 398 -5.66 9.83 -3.53
CA LEU A 398 -5.02 11.14 -3.43
C LEU A 398 -6.05 12.23 -3.72
N LYS A 399 -6.71 12.73 -2.67
CA LYS A 399 -7.79 13.72 -2.73
C LYS A 399 -7.29 15.12 -2.36
N LEU A 400 -6.32 15.61 -3.12
CA LEU A 400 -5.63 16.88 -2.91
C LEU A 400 -5.26 17.53 -4.26
N PRO A 401 -6.27 18.04 -5.00
CA PRO A 401 -6.06 18.57 -6.34
C PRO A 401 -5.00 19.68 -6.34
N GLY A 402 -4.00 19.55 -7.22
CA GLY A 402 -2.92 20.53 -7.39
C GLY A 402 -1.78 20.43 -6.37
N LEU A 403 -1.88 19.54 -5.37
CA LEU A 403 -1.00 19.54 -4.19
C LEU A 403 -0.42 18.16 -3.84
N THR A 404 -0.45 17.18 -4.74
CA THR A 404 -0.17 15.77 -4.41
C THR A 404 1.21 15.49 -3.82
N GLN A 405 2.30 15.78 -4.56
CA GLN A 405 3.71 15.58 -4.14
C GLN A 405 4.02 14.20 -3.52
N THR A 406 3.26 13.17 -3.89
CA THR A 406 3.28 11.85 -3.25
C THR A 406 4.09 10.85 -4.05
N ARG A 407 4.80 9.96 -3.34
CA ARG A 407 5.55 8.85 -3.94
C ARG A 407 4.93 7.52 -3.51
N ILE A 408 4.61 6.66 -4.47
CA ILE A 408 4.04 5.32 -4.25
C ILE A 408 4.94 4.32 -4.98
N VAL A 409 5.68 3.48 -4.27
CA VAL A 409 6.71 2.62 -4.88
C VAL A 409 6.69 1.21 -4.30
N ASN A 410 6.95 0.19 -5.12
CA ASN A 410 7.01 -1.20 -4.66
C ASN A 410 5.73 -1.67 -3.94
N SER A 411 4.56 -1.21 -4.41
CA SER A 411 3.28 -1.53 -3.79
C SER A 411 2.53 -2.62 -4.57
N TYR A 412 1.57 -3.27 -3.92
CA TYR A 412 0.72 -4.28 -4.52
C TYR A 412 -0.76 -3.89 -4.39
N MET A 413 -1.43 -3.69 -5.53
CA MET A 413 -2.84 -3.34 -5.62
C MET A 413 -3.62 -4.54 -6.13
N ASP A 414 -4.41 -5.18 -5.26
CA ASP A 414 -5.14 -6.41 -5.56
C ASP A 414 -6.65 -6.09 -5.72
N TYR A 415 -7.13 -6.06 -6.96
CA TYR A 415 -8.49 -5.62 -7.36
C TYR A 415 -8.86 -4.18 -6.98
N THR A 416 -7.90 -3.36 -6.55
CA THR A 416 -8.14 -1.99 -6.09
C THR A 416 -7.34 -0.95 -6.89
N THR A 417 -7.97 0.19 -7.17
CA THR A 417 -7.39 1.25 -7.99
C THR A 417 -6.68 2.32 -7.16
N ILE A 418 -5.68 2.98 -7.76
CA ILE A 418 -5.15 4.26 -7.28
C ILE A 418 -5.89 5.40 -7.99
N VAL A 419 -6.47 6.34 -7.24
CA VAL A 419 -7.14 7.53 -7.79
C VAL A 419 -6.39 8.78 -7.36
N ALA A 420 -6.06 9.66 -8.30
CA ALA A 420 -5.40 10.93 -8.02
C ALA A 420 -6.15 12.12 -8.65
N GLU A 421 -6.62 13.05 -7.82
CA GLU A 421 -7.27 14.28 -8.28
C GLU A 421 -6.22 15.34 -8.61
N ASP A 422 -6.31 15.92 -9.81
CA ASP A 422 -5.39 16.92 -10.39
C ASP A 422 -3.92 16.76 -9.95
N PRO A 423 -3.26 15.64 -10.28
CA PRO A 423 -2.00 15.29 -9.65
C PRO A 423 -0.87 16.23 -10.05
N VAL A 424 -0.11 16.69 -9.04
CA VAL A 424 1.11 17.50 -9.18
C VAL A 424 2.26 16.81 -8.47
N GLN A 425 3.37 16.55 -9.18
CA GLN A 425 4.56 15.87 -8.66
C GLN A 425 4.27 14.49 -8.04
N LEU A 426 3.50 13.66 -8.76
CA LEU A 426 3.15 12.30 -8.35
C LEU A 426 4.10 11.28 -8.97
N HIS A 427 4.60 10.35 -8.17
CA HIS A 427 5.41 9.23 -8.65
C HIS A 427 4.80 7.90 -8.25
N ILE A 428 4.53 7.02 -9.21
CA ILE A 428 4.05 5.65 -9.03
C ILE A 428 4.98 4.70 -9.80
N SER A 429 5.70 3.84 -9.10
CA SER A 429 6.63 2.93 -9.76
C SER A 429 6.78 1.56 -9.13
N SER A 430 7.31 0.62 -9.92
CA SER A 430 7.74 -0.71 -9.46
C SER A 430 6.65 -1.47 -8.69
N SER A 431 5.39 -1.17 -8.98
CA SER A 431 4.23 -1.73 -8.29
C SER A 431 3.54 -2.79 -9.15
N PHE A 432 2.84 -3.72 -8.48
CA PHE A 432 2.04 -4.74 -9.13
C PHE A 432 0.55 -4.42 -8.98
N PHE A 433 -0.21 -4.55 -10.06
CA PHE A 433 -1.65 -4.33 -10.12
C PHE A 433 -2.32 -5.61 -10.64
N LEU A 434 -3.15 -6.23 -9.80
CA LEU A 434 -3.89 -7.46 -10.13
C LEU A 434 -5.38 -7.19 -10.26
N GLY A 435 -6.06 -7.97 -11.10
CA GLY A 435 -7.52 -8.05 -11.09
C GLY A 435 -8.20 -6.82 -11.67
N ASP A 436 -7.63 -6.28 -12.75
CA ASP A 436 -8.05 -5.02 -13.39
C ASP A 436 -7.82 -3.77 -12.52
N ALA A 437 -7.07 -3.88 -11.43
CA ALA A 437 -6.53 -2.74 -10.71
C ALA A 437 -5.75 -1.82 -11.68
N ASN A 438 -5.99 -0.52 -11.57
CA ASN A 438 -5.41 0.48 -12.47
C ASN A 438 -5.10 1.79 -11.73
N ILE A 439 -4.66 2.79 -12.49
CA ILE A 439 -4.45 4.15 -12.00
C ILE A 439 -5.42 5.08 -12.72
N VAL A 440 -6.14 5.91 -11.98
CA VAL A 440 -7.07 6.89 -12.52
C VAL A 440 -6.57 8.29 -12.19
N LEU A 441 -6.27 9.07 -13.23
CA LEU A 441 -6.00 10.49 -13.13
C LEU A 441 -7.31 11.24 -13.30
N LYS A 442 -7.79 11.86 -12.23
CA LYS A 442 -9.08 12.52 -12.16
C LYS A 442 -8.94 14.02 -12.26
N SER A 443 -9.59 14.59 -13.25
CA SER A 443 -9.65 16.03 -13.44
C SER A 443 -10.74 16.65 -12.54
N LYS A 444 -10.33 17.62 -11.74
CA LYS A 444 -11.21 18.55 -11.03
C LYS A 444 -11.13 19.93 -11.66
N ASN A 445 -9.92 20.46 -11.72
CA ASN A 445 -9.56 21.74 -12.30
C ASN A 445 -8.74 21.59 -13.58
N GLY A 446 -8.60 20.37 -14.11
CA GLY A 446 -7.94 20.12 -15.40
C GLY A 446 -6.42 20.23 -15.38
N ILE A 447 -5.80 19.94 -14.22
CA ILE A 447 -4.36 20.04 -14.01
C ILE A 447 -3.75 18.65 -13.87
N VAL A 448 -2.69 18.38 -14.60
CA VAL A 448 -1.82 17.22 -14.40
C VAL A 448 -0.40 17.67 -14.72
N ASN A 449 0.48 17.64 -13.71
CA ASN A 449 1.84 18.17 -13.85
C ASN A 449 2.89 17.33 -13.11
N GLY A 450 3.98 16.95 -13.77
CA GLY A 450 5.10 16.26 -13.11
C GLY A 450 4.69 14.88 -12.61
N VAL A 451 3.95 14.11 -13.40
CA VAL A 451 3.47 12.77 -13.03
C VAL A 451 4.29 11.70 -13.71
N ASN A 452 4.81 10.77 -12.92
CA ASN A 452 5.60 9.63 -13.37
C ASN A 452 4.88 8.33 -12.99
N ILE A 453 4.41 7.57 -13.98
CA ILE A 453 3.85 6.22 -13.81
C ILE A 453 4.72 5.26 -14.62
N VAL A 454 5.67 4.62 -13.95
CA VAL A 454 6.75 3.90 -14.64
C VAL A 454 7.10 2.56 -14.02
N ASP A 455 7.56 1.63 -14.85
CA ASP A 455 8.13 0.35 -14.39
C ASP A 455 7.16 -0.50 -13.55
N ASN A 456 5.84 -0.39 -13.80
CA ASN A 456 4.81 -1.17 -13.11
C ASN A 456 4.37 -2.39 -13.93
N MET A 457 3.82 -3.39 -13.23
CA MET A 457 3.24 -4.58 -13.82
C MET A 457 1.72 -4.60 -13.61
N PHE A 458 0.97 -4.86 -14.67
CA PHE A 458 -0.50 -4.95 -14.64
C PHE A 458 -0.98 -6.31 -15.14
N SER A 459 -1.94 -6.92 -14.44
CA SER A 459 -2.54 -8.20 -14.81
C SER A 459 -4.06 -8.15 -14.63
N GLY A 460 -4.80 -8.32 -15.72
CA GLY A 460 -6.26 -8.16 -15.76
C GLY A 460 -7.00 -9.25 -16.53
N SER A 461 -8.28 -8.99 -16.78
CA SER A 461 -9.29 -9.95 -17.22
C SER A 461 -9.49 -10.04 -18.74
N ASN A 462 -8.73 -9.28 -19.54
CA ASN A 462 -8.93 -9.07 -20.99
C ASN A 462 -10.23 -8.32 -21.36
N GLN A 463 -10.89 -7.64 -20.41
CA GLN A 463 -12.10 -6.86 -20.68
C GLN A 463 -11.82 -5.43 -21.20
N GLY A 464 -10.58 -5.17 -21.63
CA GLY A 464 -10.20 -3.90 -22.24
C GLY A 464 -9.98 -2.74 -21.26
N VAL A 465 -9.80 -3.04 -19.96
CA VAL A 465 -9.44 -2.05 -18.93
C VAL A 465 -8.05 -1.48 -19.22
N GLU A 466 -7.95 -0.17 -19.29
CA GLU A 466 -6.67 0.55 -19.45
C GLU A 466 -5.89 0.60 -18.13
N ILE A 467 -4.56 0.48 -18.21
CA ILE A 467 -3.67 0.54 -17.04
C ILE A 467 -3.63 1.93 -16.38
N VAL A 468 -3.84 2.98 -17.19
CA VAL A 468 -3.98 4.36 -16.75
C VAL A 468 -5.19 4.95 -17.45
N GLN A 469 -6.12 5.52 -16.69
CA GLN A 469 -7.34 6.13 -17.20
C GLN A 469 -7.41 7.61 -16.85
N LEU A 470 -8.06 8.38 -17.72
CA LEU A 470 -8.38 9.78 -17.47
C LEU A 470 -9.87 9.89 -17.09
N ASP A 471 -10.16 10.23 -15.84
CA ASP A 471 -11.51 10.63 -15.42
C ASP A 471 -11.67 12.14 -15.64
N GLN A 472 -12.31 12.50 -16.75
CA GLN A 472 -12.61 13.89 -17.12
C GLN A 472 -14.10 14.21 -16.95
N SER A 473 -14.81 13.46 -16.08
CA SER A 473 -16.25 13.65 -15.87
C SER A 473 -16.64 15.03 -15.35
N ASN A 474 -15.73 15.74 -14.65
CA ASN A 474 -15.97 17.11 -14.18
C ASN A 474 -15.50 18.14 -15.21
N SER A 475 -14.26 18.01 -15.69
CA SER A 475 -13.66 18.92 -16.67
C SER A 475 -12.54 18.22 -17.45
N PRO A 476 -12.22 18.62 -18.69
CA PRO A 476 -11.06 18.12 -19.41
C PRO A 476 -9.73 18.59 -18.79
N PHE A 477 -8.69 17.76 -18.92
CA PHE A 477 -7.32 18.19 -18.66
C PHE A 477 -6.89 19.20 -19.73
N HIS A 478 -6.50 20.39 -19.30
CA HIS A 478 -6.04 21.46 -20.19
C HIS A 478 -4.64 21.94 -19.84
N GLN A 479 -4.25 21.85 -18.56
CA GLN A 479 -2.88 22.06 -18.11
C GLN A 479 -2.20 20.71 -17.92
N ILE A 480 -1.52 20.25 -18.97
CA ILE A 480 -0.81 18.96 -19.04
C ILE A 480 0.66 19.27 -19.27
N ASP A 481 1.52 18.99 -18.29
CA ASP A 481 2.96 19.24 -18.38
C ASP A 481 3.79 18.16 -17.67
N GLN A 482 4.97 17.84 -18.19
CA GLN A 482 5.92 16.90 -17.55
C GLN A 482 5.28 15.54 -17.13
N ILE A 483 4.54 14.90 -18.04
CA ILE A 483 3.85 13.62 -17.76
C ILE A 483 4.54 12.45 -18.45
N ILE A 484 5.02 11.50 -17.65
CA ILE A 484 5.66 10.28 -18.12
C ILE A 484 4.83 9.07 -17.69
N VAL A 485 4.24 8.40 -18.66
CA VAL A 485 3.70 7.05 -18.51
C VAL A 485 4.46 6.15 -19.46
N ASP A 486 5.36 5.33 -18.94
CA ASP A 486 6.32 4.58 -19.76
C ASP A 486 6.84 3.33 -19.03
N ARG A 487 7.38 2.37 -19.79
CA ARG A 487 7.99 1.12 -19.27
C ARG A 487 7.08 0.28 -18.37
N ASN A 488 5.77 0.45 -18.49
CA ASN A 488 4.80 -0.42 -17.84
C ASN A 488 4.58 -1.66 -18.70
N VAL A 489 4.35 -2.81 -18.06
CA VAL A 489 4.00 -4.06 -18.75
C VAL A 489 2.60 -4.49 -18.34
N ALA A 490 1.82 -4.97 -19.31
CA ALA A 490 0.42 -5.33 -19.09
C ALA A 490 0.11 -6.71 -19.68
N ARG A 491 -0.54 -7.56 -18.90
CA ARG A 491 -1.15 -8.81 -19.33
C ARG A 491 -2.67 -8.71 -19.17
N GLY A 492 -3.41 -8.82 -20.26
CA GLY A 492 -4.88 -8.77 -20.23
C GLY A 492 -5.49 -7.40 -19.88
N MET A 493 -4.70 -6.33 -20.02
CA MET A 493 -5.13 -4.94 -19.89
C MET A 493 -4.58 -4.12 -21.07
N LYS A 494 -5.20 -2.97 -21.37
CA LYS A 494 -4.73 -2.07 -22.44
C LYS A 494 -3.58 -1.21 -21.93
N LEU A 495 -2.43 -1.32 -22.58
CA LEU A 495 -1.28 -0.47 -22.31
C LEU A 495 -1.61 0.98 -22.68
N LYS A 496 -1.24 1.92 -21.81
CA LYS A 496 -1.29 3.36 -22.07
C LYS A 496 0.08 3.97 -21.78
N ALA A 497 0.49 4.93 -22.59
CA ALA A 497 1.80 5.56 -22.48
C ALA A 497 1.77 7.02 -22.95
N THR A 498 2.78 7.81 -22.55
CA THR A 498 3.04 9.14 -23.15
C THR A 498 4.18 9.10 -24.17
N VAL A 499 4.96 8.01 -24.20
CA VAL A 499 5.95 7.71 -25.23
C VAL A 499 5.60 6.38 -25.87
N ALA A 500 5.57 6.33 -27.20
CA ALA A 500 5.19 5.12 -27.92
C ALA A 500 6.03 4.92 -29.18
N LYS A 501 6.23 3.65 -29.55
CA LYS A 501 6.96 3.24 -30.74
C LYS A 501 6.12 2.29 -31.57
N MET A 502 6.04 2.52 -32.87
CA MET A 502 5.36 1.64 -33.82
C MET A 502 6.07 1.59 -35.16
N SER A 503 5.83 0.53 -35.91
CA SER A 503 6.29 0.37 -37.28
C SER A 503 5.13 0.10 -38.22
N MET A 504 5.20 0.65 -39.43
CA MET A 504 4.29 0.36 -40.53
C MET A 504 5.08 -0.02 -41.77
N GLN A 505 4.68 -1.11 -42.41
CA GLN A 505 5.12 -1.45 -43.75
C GLN A 505 4.02 -1.06 -44.74
N GLY A 506 4.40 -0.45 -45.87
CA GLY A 506 3.45 -0.04 -46.89
C GLY A 506 4.11 0.19 -48.24
N ASN A 507 3.28 0.36 -49.27
CA ASN A 507 3.70 0.80 -50.60
C ASN A 507 2.82 1.97 -51.03
N GLY A 508 3.44 3.09 -51.37
CA GLY A 508 2.74 4.30 -51.78
C GLY A 508 3.53 5.56 -51.45
N THR A 509 2.83 6.69 -51.47
CA THR A 509 3.37 8.03 -51.22
C THR A 509 3.09 8.55 -49.81
N SER A 510 2.33 7.82 -48.99
CA SER A 510 1.89 8.25 -47.66
C SER A 510 1.80 7.07 -46.69
N TYR A 511 2.28 7.28 -45.47
CA TYR A 511 2.39 6.29 -44.40
C TYR A 511 1.79 6.89 -43.13
N THR A 512 0.70 6.28 -42.63
CA THR A 512 -0.03 6.78 -41.47
C THR A 512 0.06 5.81 -40.31
N VAL A 513 0.71 6.23 -39.22
CA VAL A 513 0.86 5.43 -38.01
C VAL A 513 -0.07 5.96 -36.92
N ASP A 514 -1.04 5.15 -36.47
CA ASP A 514 -2.11 5.55 -35.55
C ASP A 514 -1.83 5.14 -34.10
N PHE A 515 -1.55 6.13 -33.24
CA PHE A 515 -1.21 5.92 -31.83
C PHE A 515 -2.38 6.04 -30.85
N ASN A 516 -3.63 6.19 -31.30
CA ASN A 516 -4.79 6.43 -30.42
C ASN A 516 -4.97 5.35 -29.34
N ASN A 517 -4.69 4.09 -29.67
CA ASN A 517 -4.85 2.97 -28.74
C ASN A 517 -3.78 2.91 -27.65
N ILE A 518 -2.69 3.66 -27.78
CA ILE A 518 -1.54 3.62 -26.87
C ILE A 518 -1.40 4.95 -26.13
N LEU A 519 -1.50 6.07 -26.82
CA LEU A 519 -1.26 7.37 -26.20
C LEU A 519 -2.33 7.73 -25.18
N LEU A 520 -1.89 8.25 -24.03
CA LEU A 520 -2.76 8.60 -22.91
C LEU A 520 -3.63 9.81 -23.23
N PHE A 521 -3.03 10.88 -23.74
CA PHE A 521 -3.76 12.11 -24.03
C PHE A 521 -4.18 12.16 -25.51
N PRO A 522 -5.40 12.63 -25.81
CA PRO A 522 -5.82 12.83 -27.19
C PRO A 522 -5.10 14.03 -27.80
N ASP A 523 -4.60 13.89 -29.03
CA ASP A 523 -4.07 14.99 -29.85
C ASP A 523 -2.96 15.82 -29.19
N ARG A 524 -1.98 15.13 -28.58
CA ARG A 524 -0.91 15.77 -27.79
C ARG A 524 0.51 15.34 -28.16
N ILE A 525 0.74 14.84 -29.36
CA ILE A 525 2.09 14.54 -29.84
C ILE A 525 2.90 15.84 -29.90
N LYS A 526 3.99 15.92 -29.12
CA LYS A 526 4.90 17.07 -29.05
C LYS A 526 6.19 16.86 -29.84
N ASN A 527 6.68 15.62 -29.86
CA ASN A 527 7.87 15.25 -30.62
C ASN A 527 7.62 13.98 -31.42
N VAL A 528 8.21 13.92 -32.62
CA VAL A 528 8.20 12.76 -33.49
C VAL A 528 9.63 12.51 -33.96
N GLN A 529 10.08 11.26 -33.85
CA GLN A 529 11.27 10.76 -34.51
C GLN A 529 10.86 9.60 -35.41
N TYR A 530 11.36 9.58 -36.65
CA TYR A 530 11.07 8.48 -37.55
C TYR A 530 12.28 8.11 -38.39
N SER A 531 12.31 6.85 -38.83
CA SER A 531 13.20 6.36 -39.87
C SER A 531 12.38 5.69 -40.95
N LEU A 532 12.72 5.97 -42.21
CA LEU A 532 12.12 5.34 -43.38
C LEU A 532 13.17 4.45 -44.04
N SER A 533 12.86 3.16 -44.18
CA SER A 533 13.70 2.18 -44.87
C SER A 533 12.98 1.75 -46.15
N SER A 534 13.40 2.26 -47.31
CA SER A 534 12.92 1.81 -48.62
C SER A 534 13.61 0.51 -49.03
N THR A 535 12.90 -0.34 -49.78
CA THR A 535 13.42 -1.63 -50.29
C THR A 535 13.93 -1.56 -51.73
N GLY A 536 13.79 -0.39 -52.37
CA GLY A 536 14.24 -0.14 -53.74
C GLY A 536 15.61 0.52 -53.84
N SER A 537 16.06 0.79 -55.05
CA SER A 537 17.30 1.51 -55.35
C SER A 537 17.15 3.05 -55.31
N THR A 538 15.98 3.55 -54.92
CA THR A 538 15.69 4.99 -54.88
C THR A 538 15.83 5.56 -53.47
N PHE A 539 16.17 6.85 -53.42
CA PHE A 539 16.27 7.65 -52.20
C PHE A 539 15.15 8.69 -52.20
N PRO A 540 13.91 8.28 -51.81
CA PRO A 540 12.77 9.18 -51.85
C PRO A 540 12.97 10.33 -50.87
N SER A 541 12.68 11.55 -51.31
CA SER A 541 12.53 12.69 -50.42
C SER A 541 11.31 12.46 -49.54
N HIS A 542 11.46 12.56 -48.22
CA HIS A 542 10.39 12.30 -47.26
C HIS A 542 10.23 13.42 -46.23
N ALA A 543 9.02 13.63 -45.75
CA ALA A 543 8.71 14.62 -44.73
C ALA A 543 7.59 14.16 -43.79
N LEU A 544 7.68 14.60 -42.52
CA LEU A 544 6.56 14.56 -41.59
C LEU A 544 5.52 15.62 -42.01
N ARG A 545 4.26 15.23 -42.13
CA ARG A 545 3.18 16.10 -42.63
C ARG A 545 2.11 16.41 -41.60
N ASN A 546 1.74 15.43 -40.79
CA ASN A 546 0.68 15.57 -39.80
C ASN A 546 0.97 14.74 -38.55
N VAL A 547 0.50 15.24 -37.40
CA VAL A 547 0.54 14.60 -36.07
C VAL A 547 -0.81 14.67 -35.35
N SER A 548 -1.85 15.21 -35.99
CA SER A 548 -3.17 15.41 -35.39
C SER A 548 -3.86 14.09 -35.09
N GLU A 549 -4.79 14.09 -34.15
CA GLU A 549 -5.57 12.91 -33.76
C GLU A 549 -4.68 11.74 -33.32
N ASN A 550 -3.49 12.02 -32.77
CA ASN A 550 -2.47 11.02 -32.44
C ASN A 550 -2.05 10.15 -33.64
N ARG A 551 -2.12 10.69 -34.87
CA ARG A 551 -1.73 10.00 -36.10
C ARG A 551 -0.54 10.70 -36.72
N VAL A 552 0.53 9.95 -36.92
CA VAL A 552 1.72 10.44 -37.61
C VAL A 552 1.61 10.11 -39.10
N VAL A 553 1.61 11.14 -39.94
CA VAL A 553 1.59 11.00 -41.40
C VAL A 553 2.94 11.41 -41.96
N ILE A 554 3.62 10.46 -42.62
CA ILE A 554 4.88 10.67 -43.33
C ILE A 554 4.61 10.48 -44.81
N GLU A 555 5.06 11.42 -45.64
CA GLU A 555 4.90 11.37 -47.09
C GLU A 555 6.23 11.29 -47.81
N THR A 556 6.21 10.64 -48.97
CA THR A 556 7.32 10.56 -49.93
C THR A 556 6.94 11.24 -51.24
N ASN A 557 7.93 11.79 -51.94
CA ASN A 557 7.73 12.44 -53.25
C ASN A 557 7.37 11.45 -54.38
N GLU A 558 7.65 10.17 -54.18
CA GLU A 558 7.35 9.09 -55.12
C GLU A 558 6.80 7.86 -54.39
N ALA A 559 6.10 7.00 -55.11
CA ALA A 559 5.60 5.76 -54.55
C ALA A 559 6.75 4.79 -54.32
N VAL A 560 6.97 4.40 -53.06
CA VAL A 560 8.01 3.44 -52.68
C VAL A 560 7.41 2.36 -51.80
N ALA A 561 8.01 1.18 -51.78
CA ALA A 561 7.75 0.20 -50.74
C ALA A 561 8.73 0.43 -49.59
N ALA A 562 8.22 0.84 -48.43
CA ALA A 562 9.04 1.19 -47.27
C ALA A 562 8.51 0.62 -45.96
N ASN A 563 9.43 0.45 -45.00
CA ASN A 563 9.14 0.26 -43.60
C ASN A 563 9.43 1.54 -42.85
N VAL A 564 8.44 2.07 -42.14
CA VAL A 564 8.51 3.31 -41.39
C VAL A 564 8.44 2.99 -39.91
N PHE A 565 9.49 3.34 -39.18
CA PHE A 565 9.53 3.23 -37.73
C PHE A 565 9.32 4.62 -37.15
N VAL A 566 8.38 4.76 -36.21
CA VAL A 566 8.00 6.03 -35.61
C VAL A 566 8.06 5.92 -34.09
N THR A 567 8.69 6.90 -33.45
CA THR A 567 8.61 7.16 -32.02
C THR A 567 7.93 8.51 -31.82
N VAL A 568 6.98 8.56 -30.88
CA VAL A 568 6.24 9.78 -30.52
C VAL A 568 6.35 10.03 -29.03
N ASP A 569 6.28 11.30 -28.64
CA ASP A 569 6.39 11.74 -27.25
C ASP A 569 5.39 12.87 -26.94
N GLN A 570 4.63 12.72 -25.86
CA GLN A 570 3.68 13.71 -25.31
C GLN A 570 4.23 14.45 -24.08
N SER A 571 5.39 14.05 -23.56
CA SER A 571 5.96 14.48 -22.27
C SER A 571 6.91 15.67 -22.35
N VAL A 572 7.41 16.00 -23.54
CA VAL A 572 8.41 17.07 -23.74
C VAL A 572 7.85 18.41 -23.27
N ALA A 573 8.55 19.02 -22.30
CA ALA A 573 8.23 20.34 -21.78
C ALA A 573 8.34 21.40 -22.89
N SER A 574 7.37 22.33 -22.92
CA SER A 574 7.32 23.45 -23.87
C SER A 574 8.11 24.66 -23.38
#